data_AF-A0A9F7TKD8-F1
#
_entry.id   AF-A0A9F7TKD8-F1
#
_cell.length_a   1.000
_cell.length_b   1.000
_cell.length_c   1.000
_cell.angle_alpha   90.00
_cell.angle_beta   90.00
_cell.angle_gamma   90.00
#
_symmetry.space_group_name_H-M   'P 1'
#
loop_
_entity.id
_entity.type
_entity.pdbx_description
1 polymer ?
#
loop_
_entity_poly.entity_id
_entity_poly.type
_entity_poly.pdbx_seq_one_letter_code
_entity_poly.pdbx_strand_id
1 'polypeptide(L)'
;MCAAMHHGNCITWKTISVCVLDREEYNKQCSFYLVLETPQWKRRGHTEHREEVKDVEKEEVEPLTGEDEEERRIAEMGKPMLGEHVKLEIIIEESYEFKNTVDKLIKKTNLALLVGTNSWRDQFIEAITVSAGEDDDDEECGEEKLPSCFDYVMHFLTVFWKVLFAFVPPTDYWNGWACFVVSIIMIGVLTAFIGDLASHFGCTVGLKDSVTAVVFVALGTSVPDTFASKVAAIQDQYADASIGNVTGSNAVNVFLGIGVAWSIAAIYHQSKGREFRVEPGSLAFSVTLFTIFAFICVATLMYRRRPDIGGELGGPRTAKVLTTMLFVSLWLIYILFSSLEAYCHIKGF
;
A
#
# COMPACT_ATOMS: atom_id res chain seq x y z
N MET A 1 -44.16 -59.35 33.49
CA MET A 1 -44.80 -58.02 33.64
C MET A 1 -43.66 -57.00 33.60
N CYS A 2 -43.51 -56.27 32.49
CA CYS A 2 -42.42 -55.31 32.29
C CYS A 2 -42.55 -54.14 33.28
N ALA A 3 -41.60 -53.98 34.18
CA ALA A 3 -41.46 -52.75 34.97
C ALA A 3 -40.63 -51.76 34.16
N ALA A 4 -41.31 -50.78 33.56
CA ALA A 4 -40.70 -49.68 32.84
C ALA A 4 -40.01 -48.73 33.83
N MET A 5 -38.68 -48.68 33.82
CA MET A 5 -37.92 -47.59 34.45
C MET A 5 -37.77 -46.45 33.44
N HIS A 6 -38.62 -45.43 33.57
CA HIS A 6 -38.51 -44.18 32.83
C HIS A 6 -37.19 -43.46 33.17
N HIS A 7 -36.21 -43.52 32.28
CA HIS A 7 -35.04 -42.63 32.31
C HIS A 7 -35.43 -41.25 31.74
N GLY A 8 -35.89 -40.36 32.62
CA GLY A 8 -36.09 -38.95 32.28
C GLY A 8 -34.77 -38.19 32.37
N ASN A 9 -34.25 -37.76 31.22
CA ASN A 9 -33.08 -36.89 31.00
C ASN A 9 -31.70 -37.57 30.82
N CYS A 10 -31.51 -38.22 29.68
CA CYS A 10 -30.16 -38.39 29.11
C CYS A 10 -29.73 -37.09 28.40
N ILE A 11 -28.96 -36.24 29.08
CA ILE A 11 -28.24 -35.14 28.40
C ILE A 11 -27.03 -35.77 27.71
N THR A 12 -27.10 -35.95 26.39
CA THR A 12 -26.05 -36.62 25.61
C THR A 12 -24.89 -35.69 25.21
N TRP A 13 -25.09 -34.37 25.27
CA TRP A 13 -24.06 -33.38 25.00
C TRP A 13 -24.31 -32.09 25.81
N LYS A 14 -23.24 -31.38 26.16
CA LYS A 14 -23.29 -30.07 26.80
C LYS A 14 -22.24 -29.17 26.16
N THR A 15 -22.66 -28.01 25.66
CA THR A 15 -21.72 -27.00 25.15
C THR A 15 -21.27 -26.09 26.28
N ILE A 16 -19.96 -25.89 26.39
CA ILE A 16 -19.34 -24.94 27.33
C ILE A 16 -18.80 -23.78 26.49
N SER A 17 -19.33 -22.58 26.68
CA SER A 17 -18.84 -21.37 26.04
C SER A 17 -17.66 -20.83 26.83
N VAL A 18 -16.46 -20.86 26.24
CA VAL A 18 -15.26 -20.23 26.81
C VAL A 18 -15.14 -18.82 26.24
N CYS A 19 -15.16 -17.81 27.12
CA CYS A 19 -14.96 -16.42 26.73
C CYS A 19 -13.45 -16.12 26.77
N VAL A 20 -12.85 -15.88 25.60
CA VAL A 20 -11.46 -15.41 25.50
C VAL A 20 -11.49 -13.89 25.69
N LEU A 21 -10.99 -13.42 26.82
CA LEU A 21 -10.84 -12.00 27.12
C LEU A 21 -9.51 -11.52 26.56
N ASP A 22 -9.55 -10.68 25.54
CA ASP A 22 -8.37 -10.02 25.00
C ASP A 22 -7.84 -9.02 26.05
N ARG A 23 -6.65 -9.30 26.58
CA ARG A 23 -5.89 -8.39 27.43
C ARG A 23 -4.61 -8.09 26.67
N GLU A 24 -4.32 -6.82 26.45
CA GLU A 24 -3.13 -6.29 25.74
C GLU A 24 -1.80 -6.65 26.45
N GLU A 25 -1.51 -7.94 26.66
CA GLU A 25 -0.27 -8.45 27.25
C GLU A 25 0.49 -9.30 26.22
N TYR A 26 1.72 -8.89 25.91
CA TYR A 26 2.48 -9.27 24.71
C TYR A 26 3.06 -10.70 24.63
N ASN A 27 2.58 -11.65 25.44
CA ASN A 27 2.97 -13.07 25.36
C ASN A 27 2.20 -13.85 26.42
N LYS A 28 1.40 -14.86 26.03
CA LYS A 28 1.10 -16.03 26.87
C LYS A 28 0.50 -17.17 26.05
N GLN A 29 1.22 -18.28 25.94
CA GLN A 29 0.59 -19.59 25.70
C GLN A 29 -0.31 -19.90 26.91
N CYS A 30 -1.59 -20.15 26.67
CA CYS A 30 -2.52 -20.56 27.71
C CYS A 30 -3.00 -21.98 27.42
N SER A 31 -2.82 -22.89 28.39
CA SER A 31 -3.39 -24.24 28.34
C SER A 31 -4.56 -24.35 29.33
N PHE A 32 -5.65 -24.96 28.88
CA PHE A 32 -6.80 -25.27 29.72
C PHE A 32 -7.05 -26.77 29.72
N TYR A 33 -7.43 -27.31 30.87
CA TYR A 33 -7.79 -28.72 31.05
C TYR A 33 -9.27 -28.84 31.36
N LEU A 34 -9.95 -29.71 30.62
CA LEU A 34 -11.32 -30.11 30.90
C LEU A 34 -11.30 -31.56 31.35
N VAL A 35 -11.62 -31.80 32.63
CA VAL A 35 -11.62 -33.14 33.25
C VAL A 35 -13.03 -33.54 33.60
N LEU A 36 -13.47 -34.71 33.13
CA LEU A 36 -14.74 -35.31 33.51
C LEU A 36 -14.59 -36.00 34.86
N GLU A 37 -15.31 -35.52 35.87
CA GLU A 37 -15.31 -36.13 37.21
C GLU A 37 -16.19 -37.39 37.27
N THR A 38 -15.97 -38.23 38.28
CA THR A 38 -16.75 -39.45 38.49
C THR A 38 -18.24 -39.13 38.65
N PRO A 39 -19.15 -39.88 38.00
CA PRO A 39 -20.58 -39.61 38.05
C PRO A 39 -21.12 -39.74 39.48
N GLN A 40 -21.75 -38.68 39.98
CA GLN A 40 -22.38 -38.65 41.30
C GLN A 40 -23.90 -38.79 41.20
N TRP A 41 -24.48 -39.65 42.03
CA TRP A 41 -25.92 -39.79 42.17
C TRP A 41 -26.48 -38.60 42.96
N LYS A 42 -27.14 -37.64 42.28
CA LYS A 42 -27.85 -36.55 42.95
C LYS A 42 -29.35 -36.84 43.04
N ARG A 43 -29.87 -37.00 44.25
CA ARG A 43 -31.33 -36.96 44.50
C ARG A 43 -31.82 -35.52 44.36
N ARG A 44 -32.92 -35.34 43.62
CA ARG A 44 -33.47 -34.02 43.31
C ARG A 44 -34.18 -33.44 44.53
N GLY A 45 -33.59 -32.39 45.13
CA GLY A 45 -34.26 -31.52 46.11
C GLY A 45 -33.40 -31.11 47.30
N HIS A 46 -32.50 -30.13 47.11
CA HIS A 46 -32.33 -28.93 47.95
C HIS A 46 -31.07 -28.15 47.54
N THR A 47 -31.14 -26.86 47.80
CA THR A 47 -30.36 -25.71 47.32
C THR A 47 -28.89 -25.69 47.78
N GLU A 48 -28.09 -24.91 47.05
CA GLU A 48 -26.66 -24.64 47.22
C GLU A 48 -26.24 -24.21 48.63
N HIS A 49 -25.18 -24.83 49.19
CA HIS A 49 -24.02 -24.09 49.73
C HIS A 49 -22.79 -25.00 49.94
N ARG A 50 -21.63 -24.39 49.75
CA ARG A 50 -20.28 -24.95 49.89
C ARG A 50 -19.94 -25.09 51.37
N GLU A 51 -19.48 -26.25 51.82
CA GLU A 51 -18.68 -26.36 53.05
C GLU A 51 -17.82 -27.62 53.08
N GLU A 52 -16.84 -27.55 53.97
CA GLU A 52 -15.53 -28.18 53.96
C GLU A 52 -15.49 -29.71 54.19
N VAL A 53 -14.36 -30.27 53.78
CA VAL A 53 -13.83 -31.60 54.12
C VAL A 53 -14.02 -31.90 55.61
N LYS A 54 -14.73 -32.98 55.94
CA LYS A 54 -14.57 -33.72 57.21
C LYS A 54 -14.74 -35.23 57.01
N ASP A 55 -13.59 -35.87 57.20
CA ASP A 55 -13.33 -37.15 57.84
C ASP A 55 -14.18 -38.39 57.51
N VAL A 56 -13.41 -39.36 57.04
CA VAL A 56 -13.69 -40.79 56.86
C VAL A 56 -14.23 -41.40 58.15
N GLU A 57 -15.53 -41.69 58.20
CA GLU A 57 -16.05 -42.76 59.06
C GLU A 57 -15.90 -44.08 58.32
N LYS A 58 -14.99 -44.91 58.82
CA LYS A 58 -14.85 -46.31 58.43
C LYS A 58 -16.11 -47.06 58.89
N GLU A 59 -16.99 -47.42 57.95
CA GLU A 59 -17.94 -48.50 58.22
C GLU A 59 -17.17 -49.82 58.34
N GLU A 60 -17.35 -50.48 59.48
CA GLU A 60 -16.81 -51.81 59.77
C GLU A 60 -17.37 -52.83 58.77
N VAL A 61 -16.47 -53.50 58.03
CA VAL A 61 -16.83 -54.54 57.06
C VAL A 61 -17.08 -55.83 57.83
N GLU A 62 -18.35 -56.21 58.02
CA GLU A 62 -18.70 -57.58 58.40
C GLU A 62 -18.32 -58.57 57.29
N PRO A 63 -17.83 -59.79 57.62
CA PRO A 63 -17.46 -60.78 56.63
C PRO A 63 -18.72 -61.35 55.96
N LEU A 64 -18.88 -61.09 54.66
CA LEU A 64 -20.04 -61.48 53.88
C LEU A 64 -19.92 -62.92 53.36
N THR A 65 -21.05 -63.60 53.33
CA THR A 65 -21.25 -64.91 52.68
C THR A 65 -21.07 -64.80 51.16
N GLY A 66 -20.61 -65.88 50.51
CA GLY A 66 -20.22 -65.87 49.09
C GLY A 66 -21.32 -65.45 48.10
N GLU A 67 -22.60 -65.56 48.46
CA GLU A 67 -23.73 -65.09 47.65
C GLU A 67 -23.89 -63.56 47.70
N ASP A 68 -23.65 -62.92 48.86
CA ASP A 68 -23.73 -61.46 49.01
C ASP A 68 -22.56 -60.73 48.34
N GLU A 69 -21.40 -61.39 48.24
CA GLU A 69 -20.26 -60.90 47.47
C GLU A 69 -20.55 -60.88 45.96
N GLU A 70 -21.30 -61.86 45.46
CA GLU A 70 -21.68 -61.95 44.06
C GLU A 70 -22.75 -60.90 43.72
N GLU A 71 -23.73 -60.71 44.60
CA GLU A 71 -24.71 -59.63 44.48
C GLU A 71 -24.07 -58.23 44.52
N ARG A 72 -23.07 -58.03 45.40
CA ARG A 72 -22.28 -56.79 45.40
C ARG A 72 -21.48 -56.61 44.11
N ARG A 73 -20.84 -57.65 43.59
CA ARG A 73 -20.12 -57.58 42.31
C ARG A 73 -21.04 -57.24 41.13
N ILE A 74 -22.24 -57.81 41.11
CA ILE A 74 -23.26 -57.50 40.08
C ILE A 74 -23.75 -56.05 40.23
N ALA A 75 -23.96 -55.57 41.46
CA ALA A 75 -24.35 -54.19 41.73
C ALA A 75 -23.24 -53.17 41.38
N GLU A 76 -21.96 -53.54 41.51
CA GLU A 76 -20.83 -52.71 41.11
C GLU A 76 -20.65 -52.64 39.59
N MET A 77 -20.91 -53.75 38.88
CA MET A 77 -20.88 -53.78 37.40
C MET A 77 -21.97 -52.92 36.74
N GLY A 78 -23.04 -52.57 37.47
CA GLY A 78 -24.10 -51.67 36.99
C GLY A 78 -23.85 -50.18 37.22
N LYS A 79 -22.73 -49.79 37.85
CA LYS A 79 -22.42 -48.37 38.12
C LYS A 79 -22.00 -47.66 36.83
N PRO A 80 -22.46 -46.42 36.59
CA PRO A 80 -21.97 -45.63 35.46
C PRO A 80 -20.46 -45.37 35.64
N MET A 81 -19.66 -45.77 34.65
CA MET A 81 -18.22 -45.54 34.61
C MET A 81 -17.87 -44.46 33.59
N LEU A 82 -16.74 -43.78 33.81
CA LEU A 82 -16.18 -42.85 32.84
C LEU A 82 -15.69 -43.62 31.61
N GLY A 83 -15.85 -43.02 30.43
CA GLY A 83 -15.32 -43.56 29.19
C GLY A 83 -13.80 -43.40 29.07
N GLU A 84 -13.24 -43.84 27.95
CA GLU A 84 -11.78 -43.87 27.69
C GLU A 84 -11.14 -42.46 27.64
N HIS A 85 -11.91 -41.43 27.31
CA HIS A 85 -11.45 -40.05 27.23
C HIS A 85 -12.05 -39.19 28.35
N VAL A 86 -11.29 -39.03 29.43
CA VAL A 86 -11.72 -38.31 30.65
C VAL A 86 -11.14 -36.88 30.70
N LYS A 87 -10.10 -36.61 29.91
CA LYS A 87 -9.36 -35.35 29.93
C LYS A 87 -9.18 -34.80 28.51
N LEU A 88 -9.55 -33.54 28.32
CA LEU A 88 -9.28 -32.75 27.13
C LEU A 88 -8.31 -31.63 27.48
N GLU A 89 -7.22 -31.51 26.72
CA GLU A 89 -6.27 -30.39 26.81
C GLU A 89 -6.48 -29.48 25.60
N ILE A 90 -6.66 -28.18 25.84
CA ILE A 90 -6.78 -27.16 24.81
C ILE A 90 -5.60 -26.21 24.96
N ILE A 91 -4.76 -26.15 23.93
CA ILE A 91 -3.61 -25.26 23.86
C ILE A 91 -3.96 -24.13 22.88
N ILE A 92 -3.98 -22.89 23.38
CA ILE A 92 -4.14 -21.71 22.54
C ILE A 92 -2.74 -21.15 22.28
N GLU A 93 -2.29 -21.28 21.04
CA GLU A 93 -1.01 -20.75 20.56
C GLU A 93 -1.25 -19.48 19.74
N GLU A 94 -0.49 -18.43 20.03
CA GLU A 94 -0.52 -17.19 19.26
C GLU A 94 0.11 -17.43 17.87
N SER A 95 -0.53 -16.94 16.81
CA SER A 95 0.02 -17.09 15.46
C SER A 95 1.29 -16.24 15.31
N TYR A 96 2.45 -16.90 15.19
CA TYR A 96 3.73 -16.26 14.88
C TYR A 96 3.68 -15.43 13.59
N GLU A 97 2.81 -15.79 12.64
CA GLU A 97 2.60 -15.04 11.39
C GLU A 97 2.00 -13.65 11.65
N PHE A 98 1.05 -13.55 12.58
CA PHE A 98 0.42 -12.28 12.94
C PHE A 98 1.42 -11.34 13.64
N LYS A 99 2.19 -11.87 14.59
CA LYS A 99 3.25 -11.11 15.28
C LYS A 99 4.31 -10.58 14.32
N ASN A 100 4.79 -11.41 13.39
CA ASN A 100 5.72 -10.98 12.35
C ASN A 100 5.13 -9.89 11.44
N THR A 101 3.82 -9.95 11.15
CA THR A 101 3.14 -8.93 10.34
C THR A 101 3.04 -7.60 11.08
N VAL A 102 2.72 -7.64 12.39
CA VAL A 102 2.64 -6.45 13.24
C VAL A 102 4.01 -5.82 13.45
N ASP A 103 5.04 -6.61 13.76
CA ASP A 103 6.42 -6.12 13.91
C ASP A 103 6.94 -5.49 12.60
N LYS A 104 6.59 -6.07 11.44
CA LYS A 104 6.90 -5.49 10.11
C LYS A 104 6.16 -4.17 9.88
N LEU A 105 4.88 -4.06 10.24
CA LEU A 105 4.10 -2.82 10.12
C LEU A 105 4.66 -1.70 11.00
N ILE A 106 5.02 -2.01 12.24
CA ILE A 106 5.64 -1.04 13.16
C ILE A 106 7.00 -0.59 12.63
N LYS A 107 7.82 -1.51 12.09
CA LYS A 107 9.11 -1.18 11.50
C LYS A 107 8.97 -0.33 10.24
N LYS A 108 8.03 -0.65 9.33
CA LYS A 108 7.72 0.17 8.15
C LYS A 108 7.20 1.56 8.53
N THR A 109 6.35 1.66 9.54
CA THR A 109 5.80 2.95 10.00
C THR A 109 6.89 3.83 10.60
N ASN A 110 7.78 3.27 11.42
CA ASN A 110 8.91 3.99 11.99
C ASN A 110 9.96 4.36 10.93
N LEU A 111 10.19 3.50 9.93
CA LEU A 111 11.09 3.79 8.82
C LEU A 111 10.52 4.89 7.92
N ALA A 112 9.22 4.85 7.61
CA ALA A 112 8.49 5.87 6.85
C ALA A 112 8.55 7.25 7.52
N LEU A 113 8.49 7.29 8.86
CA LEU A 113 8.66 8.49 9.68
C LEU A 113 10.12 8.98 9.73
N LEU A 114 11.09 8.10 9.43
CA LEU A 114 12.52 8.37 9.37
C LEU A 114 13.06 8.48 7.92
N VAL A 115 12.20 8.64 6.91
CA VAL A 115 12.61 8.87 5.51
C VAL A 115 13.15 10.29 5.37
N GLY A 116 14.36 10.45 5.89
CA GLY A 116 15.23 11.58 5.76
C GLY A 116 16.62 11.04 6.02
N THR A 117 17.49 11.09 5.02
CA THR A 117 18.91 10.82 5.26
C THR A 117 19.40 11.90 6.22
N ASN A 118 19.78 11.51 7.43
CA ASN A 118 20.17 12.45 8.49
C ASN A 118 21.60 13.01 8.29
N SER A 119 22.31 12.53 7.27
CA SER A 119 23.71 12.87 7.01
C SER A 119 24.06 12.80 5.53
N TRP A 120 24.95 13.70 5.08
CA TRP A 120 25.58 13.62 3.75
C TRP A 120 26.22 12.25 3.52
N ARG A 121 26.85 11.68 4.56
CA ARG A 121 27.47 10.35 4.45
C ARG A 121 26.48 9.30 3.97
N ASP A 122 25.28 9.30 4.54
CA ASP A 122 24.26 8.31 4.23
C ASP A 122 23.71 8.53 2.82
N GLN A 123 23.49 9.79 2.41
CA GLN A 123 23.08 10.15 1.04
C GLN A 123 24.09 9.69 -0.02
N PHE A 124 25.39 9.93 0.23
CA PHE A 124 26.44 9.53 -0.71
C PHE A 124 26.60 8.02 -0.76
N ILE A 125 26.49 7.32 0.38
CA ILE A 125 26.51 5.86 0.42
C ILE A 125 25.31 5.31 -0.37
N GLU A 126 24.10 5.79 -0.10
CA GLU A 126 22.89 5.36 -0.80
C GLU A 126 22.96 5.64 -2.31
N ALA A 127 23.55 6.77 -2.70
CA ALA A 127 23.73 7.14 -4.10
C ALA A 127 24.67 6.19 -4.86
N ILE A 128 25.70 5.64 -4.22
CA ILE A 128 26.69 4.75 -4.84
C ILE A 128 26.38 3.26 -4.63
N THR A 129 25.45 2.92 -3.74
CA THR A 129 25.02 1.53 -3.52
C THR A 129 23.90 1.12 -4.46
N VAL A 130 23.93 -0.13 -4.90
CA VAL A 130 22.85 -0.74 -5.68
C VAL A 130 21.86 -1.36 -4.70
N SER A 131 20.69 -0.75 -4.56
CA SER A 131 19.56 -1.38 -3.89
C SER A 131 18.80 -2.22 -4.91
N ALA A 132 18.36 -3.42 -4.54
CA ALA A 132 17.45 -4.19 -5.38
C ALA A 132 16.13 -3.44 -5.51
N GLY A 133 15.55 -3.43 -6.72
CA GLY A 133 14.27 -2.77 -6.94
C GLY A 133 13.18 -3.36 -6.04
N GLU A 134 12.46 -2.49 -5.34
CA GLU A 134 11.18 -2.87 -4.71
C GLU A 134 10.18 -3.06 -5.85
N ASP A 135 10.09 -4.27 -6.41
CA ASP A 135 8.98 -4.63 -7.28
C ASP A 135 7.72 -4.71 -6.42
N ASP A 136 6.84 -3.71 -6.54
CA ASP A 136 5.54 -3.55 -5.82
C ASP A 136 4.58 -4.78 -5.92
N ASP A 137 4.90 -5.80 -6.72
CA ASP A 137 4.03 -6.97 -6.97
C ASP A 137 4.37 -8.21 -6.10
N ASP A 138 5.49 -8.22 -5.36
CA ASP A 138 5.93 -9.38 -4.55
C ASP A 138 5.85 -9.09 -3.02
N GLU A 139 4.67 -8.72 -2.50
CA GLU A 139 4.47 -8.54 -1.04
C GLU A 139 4.51 -9.87 -0.24
N GLU A 140 4.71 -11.02 -0.89
CA GLU A 140 4.59 -12.35 -0.25
C GLU A 140 5.94 -13.02 0.08
N CYS A 141 7.09 -12.50 -0.37
CA CYS A 141 8.41 -13.08 -0.08
C CYS A 141 9.39 -12.02 0.44
N GLY A 142 9.48 -11.93 1.77
CA GLY A 142 10.40 -11.05 2.48
C GLY A 142 11.87 -11.49 2.47
N GLU A 143 12.40 -11.93 1.34
CA GLU A 143 13.85 -12.01 1.14
C GLU A 143 14.32 -10.68 0.55
N GLU A 144 15.37 -10.07 1.12
CA GLU A 144 16.13 -9.01 0.45
C GLU A 144 16.61 -9.58 -0.88
N LYS A 145 15.84 -9.34 -1.95
CA LYS A 145 16.14 -9.85 -3.28
C LYS A 145 17.51 -9.31 -3.65
N LEU A 146 18.44 -10.17 -4.04
CA LEU A 146 19.71 -9.69 -4.56
C LEU A 146 19.43 -8.81 -5.80
N PRO A 147 20.15 -7.69 -5.97
CA PRO A 147 19.91 -6.80 -7.09
C PRO A 147 20.03 -7.54 -8.42
N SER A 148 19.01 -7.39 -9.25
CA SER A 148 18.94 -7.99 -10.58
C SER A 148 19.98 -7.34 -11.50
N CYS A 149 20.41 -8.03 -12.57
CA CYS A 149 21.28 -7.43 -13.60
C CYS A 149 20.69 -6.12 -14.14
N PHE A 150 19.35 -6.02 -14.19
CA PHE A 150 18.65 -4.80 -14.58
C PHE A 150 18.84 -3.66 -13.56
N ASP A 151 18.87 -3.96 -12.26
CA ASP A 151 19.11 -2.98 -11.20
C ASP A 151 20.53 -2.42 -11.28
N TYR A 152 21.50 -3.26 -11.59
CA TYR A 152 22.88 -2.81 -11.84
C TYR A 152 22.98 -1.89 -13.06
N VAL A 153 22.28 -2.22 -14.16
CA VAL A 153 22.24 -1.36 -15.36
C VAL A 153 21.56 -0.03 -15.04
N MET A 154 20.42 -0.06 -14.35
CA MET A 154 19.70 1.14 -13.94
C MET A 154 20.51 1.98 -12.96
N HIS A 155 21.21 1.37 -12.01
CA HIS A 155 22.12 2.06 -11.13
C HIS A 155 23.25 2.72 -11.92
N PHE A 156 23.91 2.01 -12.84
CA PHE A 156 24.98 2.59 -13.66
C PHE A 156 24.50 3.80 -14.50
N LEU A 157 23.29 3.74 -15.05
CA LEU A 157 22.73 4.86 -15.82
C LEU A 157 22.33 6.05 -14.95
N THR A 158 21.96 5.81 -13.69
CA THR A 158 21.44 6.84 -12.78
C THR A 158 22.44 7.32 -11.74
N VAL A 159 23.57 6.63 -11.55
CA VAL A 159 24.56 6.94 -10.49
C VAL A 159 25.09 8.37 -10.61
N PHE A 160 25.31 8.85 -11.85
CA PHE A 160 25.71 10.24 -12.09
C PHE A 160 24.68 11.22 -11.49
N TRP A 161 23.40 10.97 -11.76
CA TRP A 161 22.30 11.78 -11.24
C TRP A 161 22.12 11.62 -9.73
N LYS A 162 22.21 10.40 -9.19
CA LYS A 162 22.12 10.13 -7.76
C LYS A 162 23.21 10.85 -6.97
N VAL A 163 24.46 10.78 -7.44
CA VAL A 163 25.59 11.48 -6.83
C VAL A 163 25.44 12.99 -6.95
N LEU A 164 24.94 13.49 -8.09
CA LEU A 164 24.64 14.90 -8.26
C LEU A 164 23.60 15.38 -7.22
N PHE A 165 22.51 14.65 -7.03
CA PHE A 165 21.48 15.00 -6.04
C PHE A 165 21.92 14.76 -4.58
N ALA A 166 22.93 13.93 -4.31
CA ALA A 166 23.51 13.76 -2.98
C ALA A 166 24.22 15.02 -2.45
N PHE A 167 24.48 16.04 -3.29
CA PHE A 167 24.96 17.35 -2.85
C PHE A 167 23.86 18.24 -2.24
N VAL A 168 22.59 17.85 -2.36
CA VAL A 168 21.49 18.57 -1.71
C VAL A 168 21.59 18.32 -0.20
N PRO A 169 21.55 19.37 0.65
CA PRO A 169 21.70 19.20 2.08
C PRO A 169 20.58 18.32 2.66
N PRO A 170 20.89 17.47 3.65
CA PRO A 170 19.94 16.58 4.28
C PRO A 170 18.81 17.32 4.97
N THR A 171 17.68 16.63 5.12
CA THR A 171 16.41 17.16 5.60
C THR A 171 16.48 17.70 7.03
N ASP A 172 17.46 17.27 7.81
CA ASP A 172 17.67 17.76 9.18
C ASP A 172 18.17 19.21 9.24
N TYR A 173 18.78 19.70 8.16
CA TYR A 173 19.32 21.06 8.13
C TYR A 173 18.18 22.07 8.04
N TRP A 174 18.09 22.96 9.04
CA TRP A 174 17.09 24.04 9.11
C TRP A 174 15.65 23.55 8.93
N ASN A 175 15.28 22.44 9.58
CA ASN A 175 13.93 21.86 9.48
C ASN A 175 13.50 21.63 8.02
N GLY A 176 14.42 21.16 7.17
CA GLY A 176 14.18 20.87 5.75
C GLY A 176 14.22 22.08 4.80
N TRP A 177 14.25 23.31 5.30
CA TRP A 177 14.28 24.50 4.45
C TRP A 177 15.54 24.58 3.58
N ALA A 178 16.69 24.17 4.12
CA ALA A 178 17.93 24.14 3.36
C ALA A 178 17.84 23.14 2.19
N CYS A 179 17.33 21.93 2.45
CA CYS A 179 17.08 20.91 1.44
C CYS A 179 16.17 21.47 0.34
N PHE A 180 15.04 22.06 0.72
CA PHE A 180 14.03 22.59 -0.19
C PHE A 180 14.58 23.69 -1.12
N VAL A 181 15.29 24.69 -0.57
CA VAL A 181 15.80 25.81 -1.38
C VAL A 181 16.92 25.35 -2.32
N VAL A 182 17.85 24.53 -1.82
CA VAL A 182 18.97 24.04 -2.64
C VAL A 182 18.46 23.08 -3.72
N SER A 183 17.49 22.21 -3.42
CA SER A 183 16.89 21.32 -4.43
C SER A 183 16.18 22.11 -5.53
N ILE A 184 15.42 23.17 -5.18
CA ILE A 184 14.78 24.02 -6.19
C ILE A 184 15.80 24.69 -7.09
N ILE A 185 16.88 25.26 -6.52
CA ILE A 185 17.93 25.91 -7.31
C ILE A 185 18.63 24.89 -8.21
N MET A 186 18.98 23.72 -7.68
CA MET A 186 19.65 22.66 -8.43
C MET A 186 18.79 22.15 -9.59
N ILE A 187 17.51 21.87 -9.34
CA ILE A 187 16.56 21.46 -10.37
C ILE A 187 16.42 22.58 -11.41
N GLY A 188 16.27 23.83 -11.00
CA GLY A 188 16.16 24.97 -11.91
C GLY A 188 17.37 25.13 -12.83
N VAL A 189 18.60 25.03 -12.30
CA VAL A 189 19.84 25.06 -13.09
C VAL A 189 19.91 23.86 -14.04
N LEU A 190 19.58 22.67 -13.56
CA LEU A 190 19.61 21.46 -14.36
C LEU A 190 18.60 21.51 -15.51
N THR A 191 17.37 21.96 -15.25
CA THR A 191 16.32 22.13 -16.26
C THR A 191 16.73 23.16 -17.32
N ALA A 192 17.37 24.26 -16.94
CA ALA A 192 17.91 25.24 -17.89
C ALA A 192 18.97 24.59 -18.81
N PHE A 193 19.90 23.83 -18.22
CA PHE A 193 20.94 23.13 -18.98
C PHE A 193 20.36 22.09 -19.96
N ILE A 194 19.38 21.30 -19.50
CA ILE A 194 18.69 20.30 -20.34
C ILE A 194 17.91 20.99 -21.46
N GLY A 195 17.26 22.13 -21.19
CA GLY A 195 16.56 22.92 -22.20
C GLY A 195 17.49 23.41 -23.31
N ASP A 196 18.64 23.96 -22.95
CA ASP A 196 19.65 24.41 -23.91
C ASP A 196 20.21 23.25 -24.74
N LEU A 197 20.51 22.12 -24.10
CA LEU A 197 20.97 20.90 -24.78
C LEU A 197 19.91 20.36 -25.74
N ALA A 198 18.64 20.34 -25.33
CA ALA A 198 17.53 19.89 -26.18
C ALA A 198 17.37 20.79 -27.41
N SER A 199 17.49 22.11 -27.26
CA SER A 199 17.43 23.06 -28.38
C SER A 199 18.60 22.86 -29.36
N HIS A 200 19.84 22.72 -28.86
CA HIS A 200 21.01 22.45 -29.69
C HIS A 200 20.89 21.11 -30.41
N PHE A 201 20.44 20.07 -29.70
CA PHE A 201 20.19 18.77 -30.30
C PHE A 201 19.13 18.85 -31.42
N GLY A 202 18.01 19.52 -31.16
CA GLY A 202 16.97 19.78 -32.16
C GLY A 202 17.52 20.46 -33.41
N CYS A 203 18.36 21.48 -33.24
CA CYS A 203 19.04 22.16 -34.35
C CYS A 203 19.94 21.21 -35.15
N THR A 204 20.73 20.35 -34.49
CA THR A 204 21.63 19.40 -35.18
C THR A 204 20.90 18.31 -35.95
N VAL A 205 19.75 17.87 -35.45
CA VAL A 205 18.89 16.86 -36.11
C VAL A 205 18.02 17.49 -37.19
N GLY A 206 17.90 18.82 -37.23
CA GLY A 206 17.03 19.55 -38.15
C GLY A 206 15.56 19.56 -37.75
N LEU A 207 15.28 19.41 -36.45
CA LEU A 207 13.93 19.49 -35.89
C LEU A 207 13.52 20.96 -35.67
N LYS A 208 12.28 21.31 -36.02
CA LYS A 208 11.71 22.62 -35.68
C LYS A 208 11.60 22.78 -34.16
N ASP A 209 11.85 23.98 -33.66
CA ASP A 209 11.82 24.30 -32.23
C ASP A 209 10.48 23.93 -31.56
N SER A 210 9.37 24.14 -32.26
CA SER A 210 8.03 23.74 -31.77
C SER A 210 7.89 22.24 -31.54
N VAL A 211 8.46 21.42 -32.44
CA VAL A 211 8.44 19.96 -32.34
C VAL A 211 9.37 19.50 -31.22
N THR A 212 10.57 20.10 -31.12
CA THR A 212 11.53 19.82 -30.05
C THR A 212 10.92 20.12 -28.68
N ALA A 213 10.21 21.25 -28.54
CA ALA A 213 9.53 21.62 -27.30
C ALA A 213 8.41 20.65 -26.91
N VAL A 214 7.54 20.29 -27.86
CA VAL A 214 6.40 19.38 -27.61
C VAL A 214 6.85 17.95 -27.28
N VAL A 215 7.96 17.48 -27.86
CA VAL A 215 8.42 16.10 -27.69
C VAL A 215 9.39 15.96 -26.52
N PHE A 216 10.46 16.77 -26.46
CA PHE A 216 11.53 16.55 -25.49
C PHE A 216 11.30 17.34 -24.19
N VAL A 217 10.97 18.63 -24.30
CA VAL A 217 10.81 19.50 -23.13
C VAL A 217 9.54 19.15 -22.34
N ALA A 218 8.41 19.00 -23.03
CA ALA A 218 7.14 18.67 -22.39
C ALA A 218 7.14 17.26 -21.76
N LEU A 219 7.75 16.26 -22.44
CA LEU A 219 7.90 14.92 -21.88
C LEU A 219 8.84 14.91 -20.67
N GLY A 220 9.99 15.58 -20.78
CA GLY A 220 11.00 15.62 -19.73
C GLY A 220 10.51 16.24 -18.42
N THR A 221 9.51 17.12 -18.47
CA THR A 221 8.87 17.73 -17.29
C THR A 221 7.66 16.91 -16.81
N SER A 222 6.80 16.46 -17.73
CA SER A 222 5.53 15.81 -17.36
C SER A 222 5.69 14.36 -16.89
N VAL A 223 6.72 13.63 -17.34
CA VAL A 223 6.95 12.23 -16.94
C VAL A 223 7.31 12.13 -15.45
N PRO A 224 8.31 12.88 -14.93
CA PRO A 224 8.57 12.94 -13.49
C PRO A 224 7.33 13.34 -12.67
N ASP A 225 6.59 14.36 -13.10
CA ASP A 225 5.36 14.80 -12.43
C ASP A 225 4.30 13.68 -12.38
N THR A 226 4.19 12.90 -13.45
CA THR A 226 3.29 11.75 -13.52
C THR A 226 3.70 10.66 -12.53
N PHE A 227 5.00 10.37 -12.42
CA PHE A 227 5.50 9.41 -11.44
C PHE A 227 5.28 9.90 -10.00
N ALA A 228 5.60 11.16 -9.69
CA ALA A 228 5.33 11.74 -8.39
C ALA A 228 3.84 11.69 -8.03
N SER A 229 2.96 12.00 -8.99
CA SER A 229 1.50 11.92 -8.81
C SER A 229 1.00 10.49 -8.62
N LYS A 230 1.59 9.51 -9.33
CA LYS A 230 1.31 8.08 -9.13
C LYS A 230 1.70 7.65 -7.72
N VAL A 231 2.91 7.97 -7.29
CA VAL A 231 3.42 7.62 -5.96
C VAL A 231 2.53 8.23 -4.88
N ALA A 232 2.21 9.51 -5.00
CA ALA A 232 1.29 10.20 -4.09
C ALA A 232 -0.11 9.54 -4.05
N ALA A 233 -0.65 9.10 -5.20
CA ALA A 233 -1.96 8.44 -5.25
C ALA A 233 -1.96 7.02 -4.66
N ILE A 234 -0.81 6.33 -4.66
CA ILE A 234 -0.67 5.01 -4.04
C ILE A 234 -0.51 5.12 -2.53
N GLN A 235 0.24 6.14 -2.08
CA GLN A 235 0.59 6.32 -0.67
C GLN A 235 -0.53 7.00 0.14
N ASP A 236 -1.36 7.84 -0.49
CA ASP A 236 -2.45 8.56 0.16
C ASP A 236 -3.80 7.85 -0.07
N GLN A 237 -4.51 7.52 1.01
CA GLN A 237 -5.82 6.86 0.94
C GLN A 237 -6.86 7.67 0.16
N TYR A 238 -6.78 9.00 0.20
CA TYR A 238 -7.73 9.88 -0.48
C TYR A 238 -7.17 10.46 -1.78
N ALA A 239 -5.90 10.19 -2.09
CA ALA A 239 -5.17 10.73 -3.23
C ALA A 239 -5.21 12.27 -3.34
N ASP A 240 -5.46 12.97 -2.23
CA ASP A 240 -5.51 14.43 -2.17
C ASP A 240 -4.15 15.03 -2.53
N ALA A 241 -3.06 14.39 -2.08
CA ALA A 241 -1.70 14.76 -2.43
C ALA A 241 -1.44 14.68 -3.96
N SER A 242 -2.02 13.69 -4.63
CA SER A 242 -1.90 13.53 -6.09
C SER A 242 -2.62 14.64 -6.85
N ILE A 243 -3.84 14.98 -6.41
CA ILE A 243 -4.63 16.09 -6.99
C ILE A 243 -3.89 17.42 -6.81
N GLY A 244 -3.33 17.65 -5.62
CA GLY A 244 -2.51 18.82 -5.31
C GLY A 244 -1.29 18.93 -6.23
N ASN A 245 -0.59 17.82 -6.46
CA ASN A 245 0.58 17.79 -7.33
C ASN A 245 0.22 18.11 -8.79
N VAL A 246 -0.77 17.41 -9.36
CA VAL A 246 -1.19 17.60 -10.77
C VAL A 246 -1.76 18.99 -11.02
N THR A 247 -2.58 19.51 -10.11
CA THR A 247 -3.20 20.83 -10.26
C THR A 247 -2.16 21.93 -10.01
N GLY A 248 -1.31 21.75 -9.01
CA GLY A 248 -0.25 22.68 -8.65
C GLY A 248 0.80 22.84 -9.75
N SER A 249 1.33 21.74 -10.30
CA SER A 249 2.35 21.79 -11.34
C SER A 249 1.83 22.48 -12.61
N ASN A 250 0.60 22.17 -13.03
CA ASN A 250 -0.03 22.83 -14.17
C ASN A 250 -0.30 24.33 -13.92
N ALA A 251 -0.75 24.69 -12.72
CA ALA A 251 -0.95 26.09 -12.36
C ALA A 251 0.38 26.87 -12.39
N VAL A 252 1.45 26.29 -11.84
CA VAL A 252 2.80 26.88 -11.89
C VAL A 252 3.28 27.06 -13.33
N ASN A 253 3.09 26.06 -14.21
CA ASN A 253 3.48 26.17 -15.61
C ASN A 253 2.77 27.31 -16.35
N VAL A 254 1.45 27.48 -16.13
CA VAL A 254 0.68 28.53 -16.80
C VAL A 254 0.94 29.90 -16.18
N PHE A 255 0.84 30.04 -14.86
CA PHE A 255 0.93 31.34 -14.20
C PHE A 255 2.37 31.81 -14.01
N LEU A 256 3.26 30.95 -13.53
CA LEU A 256 4.67 31.30 -13.31
C LEU A 256 5.51 31.09 -14.57
N GLY A 257 5.35 29.97 -15.26
CA GLY A 257 6.11 29.69 -16.49
C GLY A 257 5.82 30.68 -17.60
N ILE A 258 4.56 30.73 -18.07
CA ILE A 258 4.16 31.62 -19.17
C ILE A 258 3.84 33.03 -18.66
N GLY A 259 3.05 33.15 -17.59
CA GLY A 259 2.54 34.44 -17.12
C GLY A 259 3.61 35.41 -16.66
N VAL A 260 4.59 34.96 -15.86
CA VAL A 260 5.69 35.83 -15.40
C VAL A 260 6.62 36.19 -16.55
N ALA A 261 7.00 35.22 -17.39
CA ALA A 261 7.87 35.46 -18.54
C ALA A 261 7.26 36.50 -19.50
N TRP A 262 5.96 36.36 -19.81
CA TRP A 262 5.24 37.32 -20.64
C TRP A 262 5.19 38.69 -19.96
N SER A 263 4.85 38.76 -18.68
CA SER A 263 4.78 40.03 -17.94
C SER A 263 6.12 40.78 -17.97
N ILE A 264 7.23 40.08 -17.74
CA ILE A 264 8.58 40.64 -17.82
C ILE A 264 8.87 41.17 -19.23
N ALA A 265 8.58 40.37 -20.27
CA ALA A 265 8.80 40.76 -21.65
C ALA A 265 7.98 41.99 -22.06
N ALA A 266 6.70 42.05 -21.66
CA ALA A 266 5.83 43.17 -21.92
C ALA A 266 6.32 44.47 -21.25
N ILE A 267 6.71 44.40 -19.98
CA ILE A 267 7.27 45.56 -19.24
C ILE A 267 8.57 46.02 -19.89
N TYR A 268 9.46 45.10 -20.28
CA TYR A 268 10.71 45.42 -20.94
C TYR A 268 10.48 46.14 -22.28
N HIS A 269 9.59 45.62 -23.13
CA HIS A 269 9.26 46.25 -24.41
C HIS A 269 8.61 47.63 -24.23
N GLN A 270 7.70 47.77 -23.26
CA GLN A 270 7.09 49.05 -22.91
C GLN A 270 8.15 50.07 -22.46
N SER A 271 9.13 49.65 -21.65
CA SER A 271 10.23 50.53 -21.20
C SER A 271 11.11 51.04 -22.35
N LYS A 272 11.16 50.30 -23.46
CA LYS A 272 11.90 50.66 -24.69
C LYS A 272 11.01 51.38 -25.73
N GLY A 273 9.75 51.66 -25.41
CA GLY A 273 8.79 52.28 -26.32
C GLY A 273 8.42 51.40 -27.51
N ARG A 274 8.53 50.08 -27.40
CA ARG A 274 8.19 49.11 -28.45
C ARG A 274 6.90 48.37 -28.08
N GLU A 275 6.06 48.08 -29.06
CA GLU A 275 4.90 47.21 -28.88
C GLU A 275 5.37 45.75 -28.76
N PHE A 276 4.87 45.02 -27.76
CA PHE A 276 5.15 43.60 -27.60
C PHE A 276 4.10 42.78 -28.36
N ARG A 277 4.45 42.33 -29.57
CA ARG A 277 3.59 41.45 -30.40
C ARG A 277 4.12 40.02 -30.37
N VAL A 278 3.25 39.08 -30.05
CA VAL A 278 3.53 37.64 -30.06
C VAL A 278 2.65 36.99 -31.11
N GLU A 279 3.26 36.31 -32.07
CA GLU A 279 2.52 35.54 -33.07
C GLU A 279 2.08 34.20 -32.47
N PRO A 280 0.79 33.83 -32.56
CA PRO A 280 0.29 32.59 -31.95
C PRO A 280 0.76 31.32 -32.67
N GLY A 281 1.27 31.43 -33.90
CA GLY A 281 1.81 30.29 -34.67
C GLY A 281 0.83 29.11 -34.73
N SER A 282 1.34 27.90 -34.48
CA SER A 282 0.58 26.64 -34.47
C SER A 282 -0.16 26.36 -33.15
N LEU A 283 -0.20 27.33 -32.23
CA LEU A 283 -0.78 27.14 -30.90
C LEU A 283 -2.28 26.82 -30.99
N ALA A 284 -3.03 27.54 -31.84
CA ALA A 284 -4.47 27.34 -32.00
C ALA A 284 -4.81 25.91 -32.45
N PHE A 285 -4.06 25.39 -33.43
CA PHE A 285 -4.20 24.02 -33.90
C PHE A 285 -3.90 23.01 -32.78
N SER A 286 -2.77 23.19 -32.09
CA SER A 286 -2.31 22.30 -31.02
C SER A 286 -3.28 22.26 -29.84
N VAL A 287 -3.78 23.42 -29.40
CA VAL A 287 -4.75 23.53 -28.29
C VAL A 287 -6.08 22.88 -28.66
N THR A 288 -6.55 23.07 -29.89
CA THR A 288 -7.81 22.47 -30.35
C THR A 288 -7.70 20.95 -30.40
N LEU A 289 -6.62 20.43 -30.98
CA LEU A 289 -6.37 18.99 -31.04
C LEU A 289 -6.26 18.36 -29.65
N PHE A 290 -5.48 19.01 -28.76
CA PHE A 290 -5.36 18.59 -27.36
C PHE A 290 -6.71 18.56 -26.66
N THR A 291 -7.55 19.58 -26.87
CA THR A 291 -8.89 19.67 -26.25
C THR A 291 -9.79 18.52 -26.70
N ILE A 292 -9.79 18.19 -28.00
CA ILE A 292 -10.56 17.05 -28.53
C ILE A 292 -10.12 15.74 -27.86
N PHE A 293 -8.81 15.51 -27.77
CA PHE A 293 -8.28 14.30 -27.12
C PHE A 293 -8.53 14.28 -25.61
N ALA A 294 -8.49 15.43 -24.95
CA ALA A 294 -8.86 15.55 -23.54
C ALA A 294 -10.31 15.13 -23.31
N PHE A 295 -11.25 15.55 -24.17
CA PHE A 295 -12.65 15.08 -24.09
C PHE A 295 -12.77 13.56 -24.26
N ILE A 296 -12.02 12.96 -25.19
CA ILE A 296 -11.99 11.49 -25.35
C ILE A 296 -11.44 10.81 -24.09
N CYS A 297 -10.38 11.38 -23.49
CA CYS A 297 -9.79 10.85 -22.26
C CYS A 297 -10.78 10.93 -21.10
N VAL A 298 -11.42 12.10 -20.89
CA VAL A 298 -12.44 12.29 -19.85
C VAL A 298 -13.63 11.35 -20.06
N ALA A 299 -14.14 11.21 -21.29
CA ALA A 299 -15.21 10.28 -21.60
C ALA A 299 -14.82 8.83 -21.28
N THR A 300 -13.59 8.43 -21.60
CA THR A 300 -13.05 7.11 -21.29
C THR A 300 -12.95 6.88 -19.77
N LEU A 301 -12.47 7.86 -19.02
CA LEU A 301 -12.40 7.80 -17.55
C LEU A 301 -13.79 7.73 -16.92
N MET A 302 -14.73 8.55 -17.40
CA MET A 302 -16.14 8.52 -16.95
C MET A 302 -16.81 7.17 -17.26
N TYR A 303 -16.51 6.57 -18.42
CA TYR A 303 -16.98 5.23 -18.75
C TYR A 303 -16.40 4.18 -17.79
N ARG A 304 -15.09 4.26 -17.49
CA ARG A 304 -14.40 3.36 -16.56
C ARG A 304 -14.88 3.50 -15.11
N ARG A 305 -15.39 4.68 -14.73
CA ARG A 305 -15.97 4.96 -13.42
C ARG A 305 -17.28 4.20 -13.16
N ARG A 306 -17.88 3.56 -14.17
CA ARG A 306 -19.10 2.77 -13.97
C ARG A 306 -18.87 1.66 -12.95
N PRO A 307 -19.85 1.39 -12.06
CA PRO A 307 -19.72 0.40 -10.99
C PRO A 307 -19.40 -1.01 -11.52
N ASP A 308 -19.84 -1.33 -12.75
CA ASP A 308 -19.56 -2.62 -13.40
C ASP A 308 -18.06 -2.86 -13.68
N ILE A 309 -17.27 -1.79 -13.84
CA ILE A 309 -15.83 -1.85 -14.13
C ILE A 309 -15.02 -1.55 -12.86
N GLY A 310 -15.56 -0.71 -11.96
CA GLY A 310 -14.98 -0.40 -10.66
C GLY A 310 -13.64 0.34 -10.73
N GLY A 311 -13.41 1.15 -11.77
CA GLY A 311 -12.09 1.73 -12.04
C GLY A 311 -11.89 3.18 -11.59
N GLU A 312 -12.34 3.55 -10.38
CA GLU A 312 -12.15 4.91 -9.83
C GLU A 312 -10.66 5.22 -9.57
N LEU A 313 -9.98 4.36 -8.80
CA LEU A 313 -8.52 4.39 -8.62
C LEU A 313 -7.97 3.00 -8.98
N GLY A 314 -7.34 2.88 -10.13
CA GLY A 314 -6.94 1.56 -10.63
C GLY A 314 -8.12 0.75 -11.15
N GLY A 315 -8.13 -0.56 -10.92
CA GLY A 315 -9.13 -1.48 -11.47
C GLY A 315 -8.51 -2.69 -12.17
N PRO A 316 -9.32 -3.53 -12.84
CA PRO A 316 -8.86 -4.78 -13.41
C PRO A 316 -7.73 -4.57 -14.42
N ARG A 317 -6.71 -5.45 -14.37
CA ARG A 317 -5.46 -5.34 -15.17
C ARG A 317 -5.76 -5.09 -16.65
N THR A 318 -6.72 -5.79 -17.23
CA THR A 318 -7.12 -5.65 -18.65
C THR A 318 -7.62 -4.24 -18.97
N ALA A 319 -8.53 -3.67 -18.17
CA ALA A 319 -9.08 -2.34 -18.41
C ALA A 319 -8.02 -1.25 -18.20
N LYS A 320 -7.14 -1.42 -17.19
CA LYS A 320 -6.01 -0.52 -16.95
C LYS A 320 -5.05 -0.50 -18.15
N VAL A 321 -4.65 -1.65 -18.67
CA VAL A 321 -3.72 -1.75 -19.80
C VAL A 321 -4.36 -1.16 -21.07
N LEU A 322 -5.62 -1.49 -21.36
CA LEU A 322 -6.30 -1.00 -22.55
C LEU A 322 -6.48 0.53 -22.53
N THR A 323 -6.88 1.10 -21.40
CA THR A 323 -7.01 2.56 -21.26
C THR A 323 -5.66 3.29 -21.30
N THR A 324 -4.61 2.70 -20.72
CA THR A 324 -3.25 3.25 -20.81
C THR A 324 -2.75 3.25 -22.25
N MET A 325 -2.94 2.14 -22.98
CA MET A 325 -2.58 2.07 -24.40
C MET A 325 -3.34 3.11 -25.24
N LEU A 326 -4.63 3.30 -24.98
CA LEU A 326 -5.41 4.36 -25.63
C LEU A 326 -4.82 5.74 -25.36
N PHE A 327 -4.49 6.10 -24.12
CA PHE A 327 -3.95 7.42 -23.81
C PHE A 327 -2.56 7.65 -24.41
N VAL A 328 -1.68 6.64 -24.35
CA VAL A 328 -0.36 6.72 -25.00
C VAL A 328 -0.50 6.88 -26.51
N SER A 329 -1.41 6.13 -27.16
CA SER A 329 -1.67 6.27 -28.59
C SER A 329 -2.23 7.65 -28.96
N LEU A 330 -3.17 8.21 -28.17
CA LEU A 330 -3.69 9.56 -28.39
C LEU A 330 -2.57 10.62 -28.27
N TRP A 331 -1.66 10.45 -27.31
CA TRP A 331 -0.51 11.34 -27.16
C TRP A 331 0.47 11.24 -28.34
N LEU A 332 0.77 10.03 -28.83
CA LEU A 332 1.59 9.84 -30.04
C LEU A 332 0.94 10.45 -31.28
N ILE A 333 -0.38 10.30 -31.42
CA ILE A 333 -1.16 10.91 -32.50
C ILE A 333 -1.12 12.43 -32.39
N TYR A 334 -1.21 13.00 -31.18
CA TYR A 334 -1.09 14.44 -30.96
C TYR A 334 0.28 14.97 -31.41
N ILE A 335 1.36 14.28 -31.05
CA ILE A 335 2.72 14.63 -31.48
C ILE A 335 2.82 14.55 -33.00
N LEU A 336 2.30 13.49 -33.61
CA LEU A 336 2.35 13.29 -35.05
C LEU A 336 1.65 14.43 -35.79
N PHE A 337 0.40 14.74 -35.44
CA PHE A 337 -0.35 15.81 -36.11
C PHE A 337 0.24 17.20 -35.85
N SER A 338 0.68 17.49 -34.62
CA SER A 338 1.35 18.75 -34.30
C SER A 338 2.65 18.91 -35.08
N SER A 339 3.40 17.81 -35.28
CA SER A 339 4.61 17.82 -36.10
C SER A 339 4.29 18.01 -37.58
N LEU A 340 3.28 17.32 -38.12
CA LEU A 340 2.87 17.46 -39.52
C LEU A 340 2.40 18.87 -39.86
N GLU A 341 1.67 19.52 -38.96
CA GLU A 341 1.29 20.93 -39.10
C GLU A 341 2.53 21.83 -39.00
N ALA A 342 3.42 21.58 -38.03
CA ALA A 342 4.64 22.37 -37.89
C ALA A 342 5.51 22.31 -39.14
N TYR A 343 5.61 21.16 -39.83
CA TYR A 343 6.31 21.02 -41.12
C TYR A 343 5.49 21.42 -42.35
N CYS A 344 4.31 22.03 -42.16
CA CYS A 344 3.41 22.50 -43.21
C CYS A 344 2.91 21.40 -44.16
N HIS A 345 2.88 20.14 -43.72
CA HIS A 345 2.25 19.04 -44.46
C HIS A 345 0.73 19.07 -44.34
N ILE A 346 0.23 19.57 -43.21
CA ILE A 346 -1.19 19.83 -42.98
C ILE A 346 -1.35 21.33 -42.76
N LYS A 347 -2.38 21.93 -43.36
CA LYS A 347 -2.74 23.31 -43.05
C LYS A 347 -3.47 23.34 -41.71
N GLY A 348 -2.88 24.04 -40.73
CA GLY A 348 -3.61 24.51 -39.57
C GLY A 348 -4.76 25.44 -39.97
N PHE A 349 -5.74 25.60 -39.09
CA PHE A 349 -6.89 26.48 -39.28
C PHE A 349 -6.76 27.75 -38.45
#